data_AF-A0A6G6PLM8-F1
#
_entry.id   AF-A0A6G6PLM8-F1
#
_cell.length_a   1.000
_cell.length_b   1.000
_cell.length_c   1.000
_cell.angle_alpha   90.00
_cell.angle_beta   90.00
_cell.angle_gamma   90.00
#
_symmetry.space_group_name_H-M   'P 1'
#
loop_
_entity.id
_entity.type
_entity.pdbx_description
1 polymer ?
#
loop_
_entity_poly.entity_id
_entity_poly.type
_entity_poly.pdbx_seq_one_letter_code
_entity_poly.pdbx_strand_id
1 'polypeptide(L)'
;MKGTTLTELNKAYLRQGRFIAGRYIHANVKYFRQRTDAIFFEHELAADKHRPRGKAYLRLMQIENLSNTMKFKALQEKIHQMEASNAGN
;
A
#
# COMPACT_ATOMS: atom_id res chain seq x y z
N MET A 1 18.41 10.88 17.41
CA MET A 1 18.07 9.75 16.51
C MET A 1 16.71 9.23 16.92
N LYS A 2 15.71 9.20 16.03
CA LYS A 2 14.47 8.45 16.32
C LYS A 2 14.82 6.97 16.20
N GLY A 3 14.85 6.27 17.33
CA GLY A 3 15.18 4.84 17.38
C GLY A 3 14.20 4.02 16.54
N THR A 4 14.66 2.88 16.03
CA THR A 4 13.82 1.94 15.30
C THR A 4 12.74 1.40 16.24
N THR A 5 11.49 1.56 15.86
CA THR A 5 10.36 1.06 16.65
C THR A 5 10.25 -0.46 16.54
N LEU A 6 9.69 -1.12 17.55
CA LEU A 6 9.41 -2.55 17.51
C LEU A 6 8.56 -2.93 16.28
N THR A 7 7.64 -2.05 15.89
CA THR A 7 6.81 -2.22 14.69
C THR A 7 7.63 -2.22 13.40
N GLU A 8 8.65 -1.37 13.31
CA GLU A 8 9.56 -1.34 12.15
C GLU A 8 10.44 -2.59 12.10
N LEU A 9 10.93 -3.05 13.25
CA LEU A 9 11.69 -4.31 13.36
C LEU A 9 10.83 -5.51 12.95
N ASN A 10 9.61 -5.63 13.47
CA ASN A 10 8.71 -6.72 13.13
C ASN A 10 8.39 -6.74 11.63
N LYS A 11 8.15 -5.57 11.01
CA LYS A 11 7.95 -5.46 9.56
C LYS A 11 9.20 -5.89 8.78
N ALA A 12 10.39 -5.51 9.24
CA ALA A 12 11.65 -5.90 8.61
C ALA A 12 11.89 -7.41 8.68
N TYR A 13 11.74 -8.02 9.86
CA TYR A 13 11.93 -9.46 10.05
C TYR A 13 10.90 -10.29 9.29
N LEU A 14 9.63 -9.88 9.28
CA LEU A 14 8.59 -10.56 8.52
C LEU A 14 8.89 -10.55 7.01
N ARG A 15 9.40 -9.43 6.48
CA ARG A 15 9.85 -9.36 5.09
C ARG A 15 11.07 -10.25 4.83
N GLN A 16 12.04 -10.28 5.73
CA GLN A 16 13.20 -11.18 5.60
C GLN A 16 12.77 -12.65 5.58
N GLY A 17 11.88 -13.05 6.49
CA GLY A 17 11.34 -14.41 6.54
C GLY A 17 10.63 -14.81 5.25
N ARG A 18 9.81 -13.92 4.68
CA ARG A 18 9.15 -14.16 3.38
C ARG A 18 10.15 -14.33 2.24
N PHE A 19 11.18 -13.48 2.20
CA PHE A 19 12.20 -13.59 1.16
C PHE A 19 12.98 -14.90 1.23
N ILE A 20 13.32 -15.36 2.45
CA ILE A 20 13.97 -16.66 2.67
C ILE A 20 13.05 -17.81 2.23
N ALA A 21 11.78 -17.78 2.64
CA ALA A 21 10.79 -18.78 2.23
C ALA A 21 10.62 -18.83 0.71
N GLY A 22 10.65 -17.69 0.02
CA GLY A 22 10.59 -17.63 -1.44
C GLY A 22 11.76 -18.29 -2.13
N ARG A 23 12.98 -18.04 -1.64
CA ARG A 23 14.17 -18.72 -2.15
C ARG A 23 14.06 -20.23 -1.97
N TYR A 24 13.55 -20.68 -0.82
CA TYR A 24 13.36 -22.10 -0.54
C TYR A 24 12.33 -22.75 -1.49
N ILE A 25 11.18 -22.09 -1.71
CA ILE A 25 10.14 -22.58 -2.62
C ILE A 25 10.68 -22.67 -4.05
N HIS A 26 11.37 -21.64 -4.54
CA HIS A 26 12.00 -21.64 -5.87
C HIS A 26 13.05 -22.75 -6.03
N ALA A 27 13.91 -22.95 -5.04
CA ALA A 27 14.90 -24.02 -5.06
C ALA A 27 14.25 -25.42 -5.10
N ASN A 28 13.05 -25.56 -4.55
CA ASN A 28 12.29 -26.80 -4.47
C ASN A 28 11.05 -26.81 -5.39
N VAL A 29 11.10 -26.07 -6.51
CA VAL A 29 9.93 -25.80 -7.36
C VAL A 29 9.16 -27.06 -7.77
N LYS A 30 9.83 -28.19 -8.02
CA LYS A 30 9.18 -29.46 -8.39
C LYS A 30 8.17 -29.93 -7.34
N TYR A 31 8.48 -29.75 -6.05
CA TYR A 31 7.60 -30.12 -4.95
C TYR A 31 6.40 -29.16 -4.84
N PHE A 32 6.63 -27.87 -5.07
CA PHE A 32 5.65 -26.82 -4.86
C PHE A 32 4.79 -26.49 -6.09
N ARG A 33 5.18 -26.94 -7.29
CA ARG A 33 4.51 -26.61 -8.56
C ARG A 33 3.01 -26.92 -8.59
N GLN A 34 2.59 -27.97 -7.88
CA GLN A 34 1.19 -28.41 -7.82
C GLN A 34 0.46 -27.90 -6.57
N ARG A 35 1.14 -27.11 -5.72
CA ARG A 35 0.55 -26.54 -4.50
C ARG A 35 0.07 -25.13 -4.81
N THR A 36 -1.23 -24.90 -4.68
CA THR A 36 -1.87 -23.61 -4.94
C THR A 36 -1.25 -22.48 -4.11
N ASP A 37 -0.85 -22.78 -2.87
CA ASP A 37 -0.24 -21.82 -1.94
C ASP A 37 1.09 -21.24 -2.45
N ALA A 38 1.85 -22.00 -3.23
CA ALA A 38 3.11 -21.53 -3.78
C ALA A 38 2.90 -20.45 -4.86
N ILE A 39 1.84 -20.57 -5.66
CA ILE A 39 1.49 -19.57 -6.68
C ILE A 39 1.09 -18.25 -5.99
N PHE A 40 0.27 -18.31 -4.94
CA PHE A 40 -0.11 -17.12 -4.18
C PHE A 40 1.10 -16.45 -3.50
N PHE A 41 2.02 -17.25 -2.97
CA PHE A 41 3.23 -16.76 -2.34
C PHE A 41 4.15 -16.02 -3.32
N GLU A 42 4.33 -16.56 -4.54
CA GLU A 42 5.09 -15.88 -5.60
C GLU A 42 4.47 -14.55 -6.00
N HIS A 43 3.13 -14.49 -6.13
CA HIS A 43 2.43 -13.23 -6.39
C HIS A 43 2.62 -12.22 -5.27
N GLU A 44 2.58 -12.66 -4.01
CA GLU A 44 2.83 -11.79 -2.86
C GLU A 44 4.26 -11.23 -2.86
N LEU A 45 5.26 -12.05 -3.17
CA LEU A 45 6.66 -11.60 -3.29
C LEU A 45 6.87 -10.61 -4.43
N ALA A 46 6.28 -10.89 -5.60
CA ALA A 46 6.34 -9.98 -6.74
C ALA A 46 5.69 -8.63 -6.40
N ALA A 47 4.51 -8.64 -5.78
CA ALA A 47 3.83 -7.44 -5.34
C ALA A 47 4.67 -6.66 -4.31
N ASP A 48 5.29 -7.32 -3.32
CA ASP A 48 6.13 -6.65 -2.33
C ASP A 48 7.39 -6.03 -2.97
N LYS A 49 7.99 -6.68 -3.97
CA LYS A 49 9.15 -6.15 -4.71
C LYS A 49 8.82 -4.82 -5.41
N HIS A 50 7.66 -4.75 -6.05
CA HIS A 50 7.22 -3.56 -6.78
C HIS A 50 6.50 -2.53 -5.90
N ARG A 51 6.23 -2.86 -4.63
CA ARG A 51 5.60 -1.94 -3.71
C ARG A 51 6.50 -0.72 -3.48
N PRO A 52 6.03 0.51 -3.76
CA PRO A 52 6.81 1.73 -3.51
C PRO A 52 7.11 1.87 -2.01
N ARG A 53 8.31 2.35 -1.67
CA ARG A 53 8.82 2.45 -0.29
C ARG A 53 9.45 3.82 -0.05
N GLY A 54 9.56 4.19 1.23
CA GLY A 54 10.23 5.42 1.66
C GLY A 54 9.69 6.65 0.93
N LYS A 55 10.59 7.41 0.31
CA LYS A 55 10.24 8.65 -0.40
C LYS A 55 9.25 8.44 -1.56
N ALA A 56 9.32 7.32 -2.28
CA ALA A 56 8.41 7.03 -3.38
C ALA A 56 6.98 6.78 -2.87
N TYR A 57 6.83 6.05 -1.78
CA TYR A 57 5.54 5.84 -1.12
C TYR A 57 4.95 7.15 -0.60
N LEU A 58 5.77 7.95 0.10
CA LEU A 58 5.34 9.26 0.61
C LEU A 58 4.84 10.17 -0.50
N ARG A 59 5.51 10.17 -1.65
CA ARG A 59 5.12 10.97 -2.81
C ARG A 59 3.78 10.53 -3.40
N LEU A 60 3.52 9.22 -3.49
CA LEU A 60 2.23 8.71 -3.95
C LEU A 60 1.10 9.10 -3.00
N MET A 61 1.30 8.94 -1.69
CA MET A 61 0.33 9.35 -0.68
C MET A 61 0.02 10.85 -0.74
N GLN A 62 1.04 11.69 -0.98
CA GLN A 62 0.84 13.13 -1.16
C GLN A 62 -0.02 13.45 -2.38
N ILE A 63 0.20 12.77 -3.51
CA ILE A 63 -0.59 12.94 -4.74
C ILE A 63 -2.04 12.52 -4.50
N GLU A 64 -2.25 11.35 -3.88
CA GLU A 64 -3.59 10.85 -3.54
C GLU A 64 -4.33 11.81 -2.59
N ASN A 65 -3.65 12.27 -1.54
CA ASN A 65 -4.22 13.22 -0.59
C ASN A 65 -4.58 14.55 -1.28
N LEU A 66 -3.71 15.08 -2.13
CA LEU A 66 -3.99 16.31 -2.88
C LEU A 66 -5.25 16.15 -3.75
N SER A 67 -5.36 15.02 -4.46
CA SER A 67 -6.55 14.72 -5.27
C SER A 67 -7.82 14.67 -4.42
N ASN A 68 -7.76 14.01 -3.27
CA ASN A 68 -8.90 13.91 -2.35
C ASN A 68 -9.29 15.27 -1.77
N THR A 69 -8.33 16.10 -1.38
CA THR A 69 -8.57 17.45 -0.87
C THR A 69 -9.23 18.33 -1.95
N MET A 70 -8.80 18.26 -3.20
CA MET A 70 -9.41 19.02 -4.29
C MET A 70 -10.87 18.58 -4.54
N LYS A 71 -11.13 17.27 -4.55
CA LYS A 71 -12.49 16.73 -4.68
C LYS A 71 -13.40 17.17 -3.53
N PHE A 72 -12.87 17.13 -2.31
CA PHE A 72 -13.61 17.56 -1.12
C PHE A 72 -13.93 19.06 -1.15
N LYS A 73 -12.96 19.90 -1.55
CA LYS A 73 -13.18 21.34 -1.70
C LYS A 73 -14.27 21.64 -2.73
N ALA A 74 -14.22 20.97 -3.88
CA ALA A 74 -15.26 21.11 -4.92
C ALA A 74 -16.64 20.67 -4.43
N LEU A 75 -16.71 19.65 -3.55
CA LEU A 75 -17.96 19.22 -2.93
C LEU A 75 -18.48 20.28 -1.95
N GLN A 76 -17.61 20.86 -1.10
CA GLN A 76 -17.98 21.94 -0.18
C GLN A 76 -18.52 23.17 -0.91
N GLU A 77 -17.86 23.58 -2.01
CA GLU A 77 -18.31 24.72 -2.82
C GLU A 77 -19.71 24.48 -3.41
N LYS A 78 -19.99 23.25 -3.89
CA LYS A 78 -21.34 22.88 -4.36
C LYS A 78 -22.39 22.93 -3.26
N ILE A 79 -22.06 22.45 -2.06
CA ILE A 79 -22.98 22.50 -0.90
C ILE A 79 -23.31 23.95 -0.56
N HIS A 80 -22.30 24.82 -0.46
CA HIS A 80 -22.53 26.23 -0.18
C HIS A 80 -23.35 26.94 -1.26
N GLN A 81 -23.17 26.60 -2.54
CA GLN A 81 -24.02 27.13 -3.62
C GLN A 81 -25.48 26.71 -3.47
N MET A 82 -25.74 25.45 -3.12
CA MET A 82 -27.10 24.95 -2.86
C MET A 82 -27.74 25.60 -1.63
N GLU A 83 -26.97 25.78 -0.55
CA GLU A 83 -27.43 26.48 0.66
C GLU A 83 -27.77 27.95 0.36
N ALA A 84 -26.91 28.64 -0.40
CA ALA A 84 -27.14 30.02 -0.81
C ALA A 84 -28.36 30.15 -1.75
N SER A 85 -28.56 29.20 -2.68
CA SER A 85 -29.76 29.19 -3.54
C SER A 85 -31.04 28.91 -2.75
N ASN A 86 -30.96 28.10 -1.70
CA ASN A 86 -32.12 27.77 -0.85
C ASN A 86 -32.46 28.89 0.15
N ALA A 87 -31.49 29.71 0.55
CA ALA A 87 -31.69 30.84 1.47
C ALA A 87 -32.21 32.12 0.78
N GLY A 88 -32.15 32.19 -0.56
CA GLY A 88 -32.66 33.29 -1.37
C GLY A 88 -34.08 33.08 -1.92
N ASN A 89 -34.74 31.99 -1.52
CA ASN A 89 -36.12 31.61 -1.86
C ASN A 89 -37.00 31.66 -0.61
#